data_AF-N4WR67-F1
#
_entry.id   AF-N4WR67-F1
#
_cell.length_a   1.000
_cell.length_b   1.000
_cell.length_c   1.000
_cell.angle_alpha   90.00
_cell.angle_beta   90.00
_cell.angle_gamma   90.00
#
_symmetry.space_group_name_H-M   'P 1'
#
loop_
_entity.id
_entity.type
_entity.pdbx_description
1 polymer ?
#
loop_
_entity_poly.entity_id
_entity_poly.type
_entity_poly.pdbx_seq_one_letter_code
_entity_poly.pdbx_strand_id
1 'polypeptide(L)'
;MDAKNDMPICPDWVWLNNSNVHVAKDRGWFKTYTPFTSTIRHSIFTSHGHLPVLGVGTVEIPTKRSPNRSGKTSYGSLYLKQVLHVPGFVCNVIGYSIITSDGYSVVTKIDPIKKGTIKDTQGKNMAYFDPKGRLFNVKVRNQPGGPKLGPSPLRKYACYMLSCEWDSSEQQRWLDHRAECSLSTNPSYTDAEKKVFQSYLAS
;
A
#
# COMPACT_ATOMS: atom_id res chain seq x y z
N MET A 1 -20.11 3.84 -15.01
CA MET A 1 -19.60 5.18 -14.65
C MET A 1 -19.58 5.22 -13.14
N ASP A 2 -18.45 4.87 -12.54
CA ASP A 2 -18.38 4.71 -11.08
C ASP A 2 -18.20 6.09 -10.45
N ALA A 3 -19.21 6.52 -9.69
CA ALA A 3 -19.10 7.67 -8.81
C ALA A 3 -17.91 7.42 -7.88
N LYS A 4 -16.76 8.06 -8.15
CA LYS A 4 -15.68 8.16 -7.18
C LYS A 4 -16.28 8.78 -5.94
N ASN A 5 -16.45 7.97 -4.91
CA ASN A 5 -16.94 8.37 -3.62
C ASN A 5 -16.09 9.58 -3.16
N ASP A 6 -16.64 10.79 -3.21
CA ASP A 6 -15.92 12.06 -2.99
C ASP A 6 -15.66 12.33 -1.49
N MET A 7 -15.59 11.25 -0.71
CA MET A 7 -15.29 11.29 0.70
C MET A 7 -13.80 11.53 0.91
N PRO A 8 -13.43 12.45 1.81
CA PRO A 8 -12.03 12.69 2.14
C PRO A 8 -11.38 11.41 2.68
N ILE A 9 -10.24 11.03 2.11
CA ILE A 9 -9.49 9.84 2.54
C ILE A 9 -8.38 10.21 3.52
N CYS A 10 -8.00 9.27 4.38
CA CYS A 10 -6.95 9.44 5.38
C CYS A 10 -5.63 9.86 4.69
N PRO A 11 -5.05 11.01 5.08
CA PRO A 11 -3.84 11.53 4.44
C PRO A 11 -2.56 10.85 4.92
N ASP A 12 -2.59 10.23 6.10
CA ASP A 12 -1.38 9.83 6.79
C ASP A 12 -0.90 8.47 6.28
N TRP A 13 0.28 8.47 5.66
CA TRP A 13 1.01 7.29 5.21
C TRP A 13 2.31 7.19 6.00
N VAL A 14 2.30 6.35 7.03
CA VAL A 14 3.41 6.26 7.98
C VAL A 14 4.32 5.09 7.62
N TRP A 15 5.62 5.37 7.49
CA TRP A 15 6.64 4.33 7.43
C TRP A 15 6.82 3.64 8.77
N LEU A 16 6.66 2.32 8.81
CA LEU A 16 6.84 1.47 9.97
C LEU A 16 7.80 0.33 9.64
N ASN A 17 9.01 0.40 10.16
CA ASN A 17 10.07 -0.60 9.91
C ASN A 17 9.81 -1.94 10.61
N ASN A 18 8.89 -1.99 11.57
CA ASN A 18 8.47 -3.19 12.30
C ASN A 18 7.21 -3.85 11.70
N SER A 19 6.80 -3.46 10.49
CA SER A 19 5.60 -3.97 9.82
C SER A 19 5.98 -4.72 8.55
N ASN A 20 5.44 -5.92 8.31
CA ASN A 20 5.82 -6.72 7.14
C ASN A 20 4.99 -6.40 5.87
N VAL A 21 3.90 -5.65 6.01
CA VAL A 21 2.92 -5.42 4.94
C VAL A 21 2.51 -3.94 4.83
N HIS A 22 2.02 -3.53 3.66
CA HIS A 22 1.34 -2.25 3.47
C HIS A 22 -0.12 -2.32 3.90
N VAL A 23 -0.62 -1.25 4.52
CA VAL A 23 -2.04 -1.13 4.89
C VAL A 23 -2.58 0.21 4.40
N ALA A 24 -3.74 0.18 3.76
CA ALA A 24 -4.54 1.36 3.47
C ALA A 24 -5.85 1.29 4.26
N LYS A 25 -6.19 2.39 4.92
CA LYS A 25 -7.45 2.54 5.66
C LYS A 25 -8.64 2.64 4.72
N ASP A 26 -8.50 3.46 3.67
CA ASP A 26 -9.62 3.81 2.80
C ASP A 26 -9.49 3.17 1.42
N ARG A 27 -10.58 2.54 0.96
CA ARG A 27 -10.70 1.98 -0.39
C ARG A 27 -10.33 2.98 -1.50
N GLY A 28 -10.53 4.27 -1.28
CA GLY A 28 -10.25 5.32 -2.28
C GLY A 28 -8.78 5.43 -2.71
N TRP A 29 -7.85 4.80 -1.98
CA TRP A 29 -6.43 4.75 -2.34
C TRP A 29 -6.10 3.76 -3.47
N PHE A 30 -6.95 2.77 -3.70
CA PHE A 30 -6.63 1.62 -4.55
C PHE A 30 -6.82 1.94 -6.04
N LYS A 31 -5.83 1.57 -6.85
CA LYS A 31 -5.89 1.57 -8.32
C LYS A 31 -6.42 0.25 -8.84
N THR A 32 -5.97 -0.85 -8.24
CA THR A 32 -6.52 -2.19 -8.45
C THR A 32 -7.05 -2.69 -7.11
N TYR A 33 -8.10 -3.50 -7.13
CA TYR A 33 -8.68 -4.05 -5.92
C TYR A 33 -9.27 -5.43 -6.17
N THR A 34 -8.77 -6.42 -5.45
CA THR A 34 -9.34 -7.76 -5.37
C THR A 34 -9.98 -7.92 -4.00
N PRO A 35 -11.31 -8.10 -3.91
CA PRO A 35 -11.94 -8.48 -2.66
C PRO A 35 -11.33 -9.78 -2.13
N PHE A 36 -10.86 -9.75 -0.88
CA PHE A 36 -10.21 -10.89 -0.25
C PHE A 36 -10.34 -10.73 1.27
N THR A 37 -10.95 -11.72 1.91
CA THR A 37 -11.15 -11.72 3.35
C THR A 37 -9.94 -12.35 4.04
N SER A 38 -9.37 -11.60 4.96
CA SER A 38 -8.20 -11.99 5.74
C SER A 38 -8.16 -11.20 7.06
N THR A 39 -7.14 -11.44 7.87
CA THR A 39 -6.89 -10.68 9.10
C THR A 39 -5.43 -10.26 9.20
N ILE A 40 -5.19 -9.19 9.96
CA ILE A 40 -3.84 -8.78 10.35
C ILE A 40 -3.75 -8.56 11.85
N ARG A 41 -2.56 -8.73 12.41
CA ARG A 41 -2.22 -8.29 13.77
C ARG A 41 -1.80 -6.83 13.72
N HIS A 42 -2.46 -5.97 14.49
CA HIS A 42 -2.24 -4.51 14.45
C HIS A 42 -1.35 -3.97 15.58
N SER A 43 -0.80 -4.86 16.40
CA SER A 43 0.17 -4.53 17.44
C SER A 43 0.94 -5.79 17.82
N ILE A 44 2.28 -5.73 17.71
CA ILE A 44 3.17 -6.80 18.20
C ILE A 44 3.24 -6.86 19.73
N PHE A 45 2.73 -5.83 20.43
CA PHE A 45 2.79 -5.70 21.88
C PHE A 45 1.50 -6.16 22.58
N THR A 46 0.46 -6.52 21.82
CA THR A 46 -0.81 -7.02 22.36
C THR A 46 -1.20 -8.32 21.69
N SER A 47 -1.51 -9.35 22.47
CA SER A 47 -1.82 -10.71 22.00
C SER A 47 -3.21 -10.88 21.36
N HIS A 48 -4.13 -9.91 21.51
CA HIS A 48 -5.56 -10.11 21.19
C HIS A 48 -6.14 -9.16 20.13
N GLY A 49 -5.31 -8.56 19.27
CA GLY A 49 -5.76 -7.55 18.32
C GLY A 49 -5.68 -7.97 16.85
N HIS A 50 -6.71 -8.62 16.31
CA HIS A 50 -6.83 -8.81 14.86
C HIS A 50 -7.76 -7.76 14.25
N LEU A 51 -7.40 -7.23 13.08
CA LEU A 51 -8.28 -6.38 12.28
C LEU A 51 -8.62 -7.07 10.96
N PRO A 52 -9.86 -6.92 10.47
CA PRO A 52 -10.29 -7.53 9.22
C PRO A 52 -9.67 -6.82 8.01
N VAL A 53 -9.17 -7.62 7.08
CA VAL A 53 -8.77 -7.22 5.73
C VAL A 53 -9.96 -7.49 4.80
N LEU A 54 -10.34 -6.49 4.00
CA LEU A 54 -11.46 -6.58 3.08
C LEU A 54 -11.03 -6.74 1.61
N GLY A 55 -9.74 -6.61 1.33
CA GLY A 55 -9.19 -6.82 0.00
C GLY A 55 -7.74 -6.42 -0.10
N VAL A 56 -7.17 -6.76 -1.25
CA VAL A 56 -5.76 -6.56 -1.57
C VAL A 56 -5.65 -5.89 -2.93
N GLY A 57 -4.66 -5.01 -3.10
CA GLY A 57 -4.49 -4.34 -4.38
C GLY A 57 -3.23 -3.51 -4.49
N THR A 58 -3.23 -2.61 -5.47
CA THR A 58 -2.14 -1.67 -5.71
C THR A 58 -2.59 -0.25 -5.37
N VAL A 59 -1.70 0.53 -4.76
CA VAL A 59 -1.95 1.92 -4.38
C VAL A 59 -0.91 2.80 -5.04
N GLU A 60 -1.38 3.91 -5.63
CA GLU A 60 -0.51 5.02 -6.04
C GLU A 60 -0.68 6.16 -5.04
N ILE A 61 0.39 6.47 -4.30
CA ILE A 61 0.40 7.60 -3.37
C ILE A 61 1.03 8.79 -4.10
N PRO A 62 0.29 9.86 -4.40
CA PRO A 62 0.86 11.07 -4.99
C PRO A 62 1.61 11.85 -3.90
N THR A 63 2.92 12.00 -4.05
CA THR A 63 3.81 12.56 -3.02
C THR A 63 4.50 13.84 -3.49
N LYS A 64 5.08 14.57 -2.53
CA LYS A 64 6.07 15.60 -2.80
C LYS A 64 7.49 15.03 -2.65
N ARG A 65 8.40 15.41 -3.55
CA ARG A 65 9.79 14.90 -3.61
C ARG A 65 10.77 15.64 -2.70
N SER A 66 10.44 16.86 -2.29
CA SER A 66 11.26 17.70 -1.41
C SER A 66 10.41 18.82 -0.84
N PRO A 67 10.67 19.28 0.41
CA PRO A 67 10.05 20.49 0.95
C PRO A 67 10.44 21.76 0.19
N ASN A 68 11.63 21.77 -0.44
CA ASN A 68 12.22 22.96 -1.07
C ASN A 68 11.95 23.06 -2.58
N ARG A 69 11.18 22.12 -3.16
CA ARG A 69 10.82 22.15 -4.59
C ARG A 69 9.36 22.54 -4.74
N SER A 70 9.09 23.46 -5.67
CA SER A 70 7.76 23.89 -6.07
C SER A 70 7.46 23.46 -7.51
N GLY A 71 6.20 23.62 -7.94
CA GLY A 71 5.76 23.28 -9.31
C GLY A 71 5.73 21.77 -9.62
N LYS A 72 5.48 21.43 -10.88
CA LYS A 72 5.28 20.03 -11.33
C LYS A 72 6.52 19.15 -11.10
N THR A 73 7.72 19.71 -11.12
CA THR A 73 8.99 18.99 -10.90
C THR A 73 9.17 18.51 -9.45
N SER A 74 8.37 19.07 -8.52
CA SER A 74 8.32 18.65 -7.12
C SER A 74 7.47 17.40 -6.88
N TYR A 75 6.71 16.93 -7.88
CA TYR A 75 5.77 15.82 -7.72
C TYR A 75 6.46 14.47 -7.88
N GLY A 76 6.10 13.54 -7.01
CA GLY A 76 6.41 12.12 -7.12
C GLY A 76 5.15 11.29 -6.96
N SER A 77 5.31 9.99 -7.17
CA SER A 77 4.32 8.98 -6.82
C SER A 77 5.05 7.76 -6.26
N LEU A 78 4.53 7.16 -5.20
CA LEU A 78 4.93 5.84 -4.72
C LEU A 78 3.91 4.82 -5.20
N TYR A 79 4.38 3.71 -5.76
CA TYR A 79 3.55 2.60 -6.20
C TYR A 79 3.77 1.42 -5.25
N LEU A 80 2.79 1.17 -4.39
CA LEU A 80 2.85 0.07 -3.42
C LEU A 80 2.04 -1.11 -3.95
N LYS A 81 2.65 -2.29 -3.95
CA LYS A 81 1.99 -3.53 -4.38
C LYS A 81 1.49 -4.30 -3.17
N GLN A 82 0.46 -5.13 -3.39
CA GLN A 82 -0.08 -6.03 -2.38
C GLN A 82 -0.47 -5.31 -1.07
N VAL A 83 -1.08 -4.13 -1.20
CA VAL A 83 -1.57 -3.33 -0.08
C VAL A 83 -2.86 -3.93 0.46
N LEU A 84 -2.97 -4.07 1.77
CA LEU A 84 -4.17 -4.58 2.43
C LEU A 84 -5.15 -3.43 2.72
N HIS A 85 -6.42 -3.62 2.42
CA HIS A 85 -7.48 -2.70 2.80
C HIS A 85 -8.01 -3.06 4.18
N VAL A 86 -7.70 -2.22 5.18
CA VAL A 86 -8.05 -2.43 6.59
C VAL A 86 -8.71 -1.16 7.16
N PRO A 87 -10.04 -1.01 7.01
CA PRO A 87 -10.76 0.18 7.49
C PRO A 87 -10.60 0.45 8.98
N GLY A 88 -10.38 -0.60 9.79
CA GLY A 88 -10.19 -0.49 11.23
C GLY A 88 -8.84 0.10 11.66
N PHE A 89 -7.86 0.22 10.77
CA PHE A 89 -6.55 0.75 11.13
C PHE A 89 -6.59 2.26 11.38
N VAL A 90 -5.69 2.78 12.22
CA VAL A 90 -5.69 4.20 12.62
C VAL A 90 -5.29 5.13 11.47
N CYS A 91 -4.33 4.74 10.64
CA CYS A 91 -3.84 5.47 9.47
C CYS A 91 -3.37 4.49 8.39
N ASN A 92 -2.87 4.97 7.25
CA ASN A 92 -2.22 4.11 6.27
C ASN A 92 -0.77 3.81 6.70
N VAL A 93 -0.24 2.66 6.28
CA VAL A 93 1.07 2.14 6.66
C VAL A 93 1.87 1.76 5.42
N ILE A 94 3.11 2.24 5.40
CA ILE A 94 4.16 1.75 4.52
C ILE A 94 5.00 0.77 5.36
N GLY A 95 4.77 -0.54 5.18
CA GLY A 95 5.58 -1.58 5.79
C GLY A 95 6.87 -1.88 5.03
N TYR A 96 7.66 -2.78 5.58
CA TYR A 96 8.98 -3.17 5.11
C TYR A 96 9.01 -3.74 3.68
N SER A 97 7.87 -4.20 3.17
CA SER A 97 7.69 -4.64 1.78
C SER A 97 8.10 -3.59 0.74
N ILE A 98 8.11 -2.30 1.11
CA ILE A 98 8.57 -1.24 0.22
C ILE A 98 10.04 -1.44 -0.20
N ILE A 99 10.87 -2.00 0.70
CA ILE A 99 12.30 -2.24 0.49
C ILE A 99 12.51 -3.57 -0.23
N THR A 100 11.82 -4.62 0.20
CA THR A 100 12.05 -5.99 -0.29
C THR A 100 11.40 -6.26 -1.65
N SER A 101 10.33 -5.56 -2.00
CA SER A 101 9.44 -5.97 -3.10
C SER A 101 9.04 -4.83 -4.06
N ASP A 102 8.98 -3.58 -3.58
CA ASP A 102 8.55 -2.44 -4.41
C ASP A 102 9.68 -1.64 -5.04
N GLY A 103 10.95 -1.96 -4.73
CA GLY A 103 12.11 -1.34 -5.37
C GLY A 103 12.41 0.09 -4.89
N TYR A 104 12.13 0.38 -3.62
CA TYR A 104 12.50 1.64 -3.01
C TYR A 104 13.50 1.46 -1.88
N SER A 105 14.23 2.53 -1.56
CA SER A 105 15.03 2.63 -0.34
C SER A 105 14.43 3.69 0.59
N VAL A 106 14.43 3.40 1.89
CA VAL A 106 13.96 4.31 2.92
C VAL A 106 15.14 4.78 3.75
N VAL A 107 15.29 6.10 3.86
CA VAL A 107 16.29 6.72 4.73
C VAL A 107 15.54 7.52 5.79
N THR A 108 15.61 7.09 7.03
CA THR A 108 15.06 7.83 8.18
C THR A 108 16.15 8.70 8.82
N LYS A 109 15.79 9.90 9.23
CA LYS A 109 16.64 10.79 10.03
C LYS A 109 15.82 11.34 11.18
N ILE A 110 16.40 11.42 12.37
CA ILE A 110 15.78 12.10 13.51
C ILE A 110 16.45 13.46 13.61
N ASP A 111 15.92 14.42 12.85
CA ASP A 111 16.38 15.82 12.84
C ASP A 111 15.14 16.74 12.88
N PRO A 112 15.22 17.90 13.59
CA PRO A 112 14.08 18.81 13.73
C PRO A 112 13.54 19.36 12.40
N ILE A 113 14.38 19.40 11.36
CA ILE A 113 14.10 20.00 10.06
C ILE A 113 13.83 18.90 9.01
N LYS A 114 14.39 17.69 9.17
CA LYS A 114 14.26 16.59 8.21
C LYS A 114 14.03 15.24 8.88
N LYS A 115 12.97 14.55 8.46
CA LYS A 115 12.68 13.18 8.94
C LYS A 115 13.19 12.06 8.03
N GLY A 116 13.65 12.41 6.83
CA GLY A 116 14.15 11.45 5.85
C GLY A 116 13.39 11.44 4.52
N THR A 117 13.72 10.47 3.68
CA THR A 117 13.22 10.38 2.28
C THR A 117 13.06 8.94 1.84
N ILE A 118 12.20 8.74 0.84
CA ILE A 118 12.07 7.48 0.09
C ILE A 118 12.58 7.73 -1.33
N LYS A 119 13.45 6.86 -1.81
CA LYS A 119 14.09 6.95 -3.14
C LYS A 119 13.80 5.72 -3.97
N ASP A 120 13.74 5.87 -5.28
CA ASP A 120 13.68 4.74 -6.22
C ASP A 120 15.06 4.06 -6.38
N THR A 121 15.09 2.99 -7.19
CA THR A 121 16.31 2.24 -7.53
C THR A 121 17.40 3.08 -8.20
N GLN A 122 17.05 4.20 -8.82
CA GLN A 122 17.99 5.15 -9.43
C GLN A 122 18.49 6.20 -8.44
N GLY A 123 18.11 6.10 -7.16
CA GLY A 123 18.48 7.05 -6.11
C GLY A 123 17.71 8.37 -6.17
N LYS A 124 16.69 8.47 -7.02
CA LYS A 124 15.87 9.68 -7.18
C LYS A 124 14.87 9.76 -6.03
N ASN A 125 14.81 10.91 -5.36
CA ASN A 125 13.82 11.14 -4.30
C ASN A 125 12.40 11.08 -4.86
N MET A 126 11.58 10.18 -4.34
CA MET A 126 10.17 10.00 -4.70
C MET A 126 9.24 10.57 -3.63
N ALA A 127 9.65 10.53 -2.36
CA ALA A 127 8.90 11.13 -1.26
C ALA A 127 9.83 11.66 -0.16
N TYR A 128 9.30 12.54 0.69
CA TYR A 128 9.93 12.93 1.94
C TYR A 128 8.96 12.80 3.12
N PHE A 129 9.50 12.57 4.31
CA PHE A 129 8.73 12.55 5.55
C PHE A 129 8.50 13.97 6.06
N ASP A 130 7.25 14.36 6.27
CA ASP A 130 6.88 15.72 6.69
C ASP A 130 7.47 16.01 8.09
N PRO A 131 8.39 16.99 8.23
CA PRO A 131 8.97 17.35 9.53
C PRO A 131 7.90 17.76 10.55
N LYS A 132 6.80 18.37 10.08
CA LYS A 132 5.67 18.79 10.91
C LYS A 132 4.66 17.67 11.15
N GLY A 133 4.72 16.60 10.35
CA GLY A 133 3.84 15.44 10.48
C GLY A 133 4.18 14.60 11.71
N ARG A 134 3.22 13.82 12.20
CA ARG A 134 3.44 12.83 13.25
C ARG A 134 4.19 11.61 12.67
N LEU A 135 5.04 10.97 13.47
CA LEU A 135 5.82 9.79 13.03
C LEU A 135 6.63 10.06 11.74
N PHE A 136 7.03 9.01 11.01
CA PHE A 136 7.61 9.10 9.67
C PHE A 136 6.51 9.13 8.61
N ASN A 137 5.67 10.17 8.66
CA ASN A 137 4.55 10.34 7.73
C ASN A 137 4.99 11.00 6.42
N VAL A 138 4.61 10.41 5.30
CA VAL A 138 4.92 10.91 3.95
C VAL A 138 4.13 12.17 3.64
N LYS A 139 4.77 13.17 3.01
CA LYS A 139 4.05 14.32 2.49
C LYS A 139 3.27 13.97 1.21
N VAL A 140 1.99 13.68 1.38
CA VAL A 140 1.03 13.46 0.30
C VAL A 140 0.62 14.79 -0.36
N ARG A 141 0.39 14.76 -1.68
CA ARG A 141 -0.18 15.89 -2.44
C ARG A 141 -1.70 15.92 -2.26
N ASN A 142 -2.23 17.10 -1.98
CA ASN A 142 -3.67 17.35 -1.96
C ASN A 142 -4.17 17.83 -3.34
N GLN A 143 -5.47 18.02 -3.49
CA GLN A 143 -6.08 18.62 -4.68
C GLN A 143 -5.41 19.96 -5.07
N PRO A 144 -5.33 20.29 -6.37
CA PRO A 144 -5.88 19.55 -7.52
C PRO A 144 -5.00 18.37 -8.01
N GLY A 145 -3.78 18.22 -7.50
CA GLY A 145 -2.82 17.22 -8.00
C GLY A 145 -2.90 15.85 -7.32
N GLY A 146 -3.72 15.69 -6.28
CA GLY A 146 -3.90 14.45 -5.53
C GLY A 146 -5.35 14.29 -5.05
N PRO A 147 -5.65 13.24 -4.28
CA PRO A 147 -7.00 12.98 -3.78
C PRO A 147 -7.45 14.06 -2.79
N LYS A 148 -8.76 14.12 -2.56
CA LYS A 148 -9.35 14.93 -1.48
C LYS A 148 -8.97 14.30 -0.15
N LEU A 149 -8.14 15.00 0.61
CA LEU A 149 -7.61 14.50 1.89
C LEU A 149 -8.47 14.94 3.07
N GLY A 150 -8.72 14.00 3.99
CA GLY A 150 -9.34 14.27 5.27
C GLY A 150 -8.36 14.83 6.31
N PRO A 151 -8.82 15.10 7.54
CA PRO A 151 -7.94 15.45 8.65
C PRO A 151 -7.05 14.26 9.05
N SER A 152 -5.89 14.57 9.63
CA SER A 152 -5.00 13.55 10.20
C SER A 152 -5.65 12.88 11.42
N PRO A 153 -5.80 11.54 11.46
CA PRO A 153 -6.25 10.83 12.66
C PRO A 153 -5.20 10.79 13.79
N LEU A 154 -3.95 11.19 13.53
CA LEU A 154 -2.85 11.13 14.49
C LEU A 154 -2.85 12.36 15.42
N ARG A 155 -3.25 12.17 16.67
CA ARG A 155 -3.42 13.22 17.68
C ARG A 155 -2.09 13.77 18.21
N LYS A 156 -2.03 15.09 18.45
CA LYS A 156 -0.83 15.86 18.83
C LYS A 156 -0.17 15.47 20.18
N TYR A 157 -0.86 14.72 21.05
CA TYR A 157 -0.34 14.31 22.37
C TYR A 157 -0.48 12.82 22.66
N ALA A 158 -0.96 12.02 21.70
CA ALA A 158 -1.06 10.58 21.89
C ALA A 158 0.31 9.91 21.69
N CYS A 159 0.64 8.91 22.50
CA CYS A 159 1.72 7.99 22.22
C CYS A 159 1.19 6.89 21.30
N TYR A 160 1.89 6.61 20.21
CA TYR A 160 1.49 5.60 19.23
C TYR A 160 2.56 4.52 19.16
N MET A 161 2.14 3.29 19.37
CA MET A 161 2.96 2.09 19.18
C MET A 161 2.28 1.26 18.10
N LEU A 162 2.61 1.58 16.84
CA LEU A 162 1.96 0.98 15.66
C LEU A 162 2.86 -0.10 15.07
N SER A 163 2.24 -1.18 14.62
CA SER A 163 2.83 -2.20 13.77
C SER A 163 1.70 -2.90 13.01
N CYS A 164 1.99 -3.47 11.85
CA CYS A 164 1.11 -4.45 11.24
C CYS A 164 1.87 -5.67 10.77
N GLU A 165 1.34 -6.83 11.12
CA GLU A 165 1.85 -8.13 10.71
C GLU A 165 0.73 -8.88 10.01
N TRP A 166 1.00 -9.29 8.78
CA TRP A 166 0.18 -10.23 8.03
C TRP A 166 0.80 -11.61 8.16
N ASP A 167 0.08 -12.54 8.78
CA ASP A 167 0.61 -13.87 9.07
C ASP A 167 0.94 -14.63 7.79
N SER A 168 1.99 -15.44 7.81
CA SER A 168 2.44 -16.20 6.64
C SER A 168 1.36 -17.13 6.08
N SER A 169 0.50 -17.67 6.93
CA SER A 169 -0.66 -18.48 6.50
C SER A 169 -1.64 -17.67 5.66
N GLU A 170 -1.94 -16.44 6.08
CA GLU A 170 -2.83 -15.53 5.37
C GLU A 170 -2.22 -15.03 4.05
N GLN A 171 -0.91 -14.80 4.04
CA GLN A 171 -0.14 -14.51 2.82
C GLN A 171 -0.21 -15.68 1.83
N GLN A 172 -0.07 -16.91 2.31
CA GLN A 172 -0.17 -18.10 1.45
C GLN A 172 -1.57 -18.23 0.84
N ARG A 173 -2.64 -18.07 1.64
CA ARG A 173 -4.02 -18.07 1.11
C ARG A 173 -4.21 -17.04 0.00
N TRP A 174 -3.59 -15.88 0.12
CA TRP A 174 -3.64 -14.86 -0.92
C TRP A 174 -2.90 -15.27 -2.20
N LEU A 175 -1.73 -15.90 -2.07
CA LEU A 175 -0.98 -16.41 -3.23
C LEU A 175 -1.77 -17.50 -3.97
N ASP A 176 -2.37 -18.42 -3.24
CA ASP A 176 -3.21 -19.49 -3.80
C ASP A 176 -4.42 -18.89 -4.54
N HIS A 177 -5.13 -17.96 -3.89
CA HIS A 177 -6.25 -17.23 -4.50
C HIS A 177 -5.86 -16.49 -5.79
N ARG A 178 -4.68 -15.85 -5.81
CA ARG A 178 -4.17 -15.18 -7.01
C ARG A 178 -3.86 -16.16 -8.13
N ALA A 179 -3.30 -17.33 -7.81
CA ALA A 179 -3.02 -18.36 -8.80
C ALA A 179 -4.32 -18.87 -9.43
N GLU A 180 -5.35 -19.15 -8.61
CA GLU A 180 -6.68 -19.55 -9.07
C GLU A 180 -7.32 -18.49 -9.98
N CYS A 181 -7.30 -17.21 -9.58
CA CYS A 181 -7.82 -16.12 -10.42
C CYS A 181 -7.04 -15.96 -11.73
N SER A 182 -5.72 -16.21 -11.73
CA SER A 182 -4.91 -16.12 -12.95
C SER A 182 -5.23 -17.28 -13.91
N LEU A 183 -5.51 -18.46 -13.38
CA LEU A 183 -5.93 -19.63 -14.15
C LEU A 183 -7.32 -19.45 -14.77
N SER A 184 -8.25 -18.77 -14.09
CA SER A 184 -9.60 -18.52 -14.63
C SER A 184 -9.65 -17.43 -15.71
N THR A 185 -8.65 -16.53 -15.76
CA THR A 185 -8.53 -15.51 -16.82
C THR A 185 -7.88 -15.99 -18.11
N ASN A 186 -7.22 -17.16 -18.09
CA ASN A 186 -6.88 -17.85 -19.33
C ASN A 186 -8.11 -18.65 -19.76
N PRO A 187 -8.68 -18.42 -20.96
CA PRO A 187 -9.76 -19.28 -21.42
C PRO A 187 -9.23 -20.71 -21.41
N SER A 188 -9.87 -21.57 -20.64
CA SER A 188 -9.62 -23.00 -20.71
C SER A 188 -9.79 -23.39 -22.17
N TYR A 189 -8.80 -24.11 -22.73
CA TYR A 189 -8.92 -24.63 -24.09
C TYR A 189 -10.28 -25.30 -24.23
N THR A 190 -11.04 -24.86 -25.22
CA THR A 190 -12.30 -25.47 -25.59
C THR A 190 -12.06 -26.95 -25.91
N ASP A 191 -13.07 -27.79 -25.75
CA ASP A 191 -12.91 -29.22 -26.06
C ASP A 191 -12.55 -29.46 -27.53
N ALA A 192 -12.83 -28.49 -28.41
CA ALA A 192 -12.35 -28.46 -29.79
C ALA A 192 -10.83 -28.26 -29.88
N GLU A 193 -10.26 -27.31 -29.13
CA GLU A 193 -8.82 -27.07 -29.10
C GLU A 193 -8.06 -28.24 -28.48
N LYS A 194 -8.60 -28.86 -27.42
CA LYS A 194 -8.01 -30.08 -26.82
C LYS A 194 -7.95 -31.25 -27.79
N LYS A 195 -8.98 -31.43 -28.64
CA LYS A 195 -8.99 -32.47 -29.68
C LYS A 195 -7.94 -32.25 -30.75
N VAL A 196 -7.72 -30.99 -31.14
CA VAL A 196 -6.67 -30.62 -32.10
C VAL A 196 -5.28 -30.96 -31.53
N PHE A 197 -5.00 -30.64 -30.26
CA PHE A 197 -3.74 -31.03 -29.62
C PHE A 197 -3.54 -32.54 -29.53
N GLN A 198 -4.59 -33.32 -29.28
CA GLN A 198 -4.49 -34.78 -29.25
C GLN A 198 -4.19 -35.38 -30.63
N SER A 199 -4.69 -34.78 -31.72
CA SER A 199 -4.39 -35.25 -33.08
C SER A 199 -2.93 -35.04 -33.49
N TYR A 200 -2.25 -34.03 -32.94
CA TYR A 200 -0.82 -33.78 -33.20
C TYR A 200 0.11 -34.70 -32.40
N LEU A 201 -0.36 -35.30 -31.31
CA LEU A 201 0.41 -36.26 -30.49
C LEU A 201 0.21 -37.71 -30.93
N ALA A 202 -0.74 -37.97 -31.82
CA ALA A 202 -1.07 -39.29 -32.35
C ALA A 202 -0.52 -39.54 -33.77
N SER A 203 0.28 -38.60 -34.31
CA SER A 203 1.04 -38.70 -35.55
C SER A 203 2.53 -38.83 -35.26
#